data_AF-A0A1T1NXW2-F1
#
_entry.id   AF-A0A1T1NXW2-F1
#
_cell.length_a   1.000
_cell.length_b   1.000
_cell.length_c   1.000
_cell.angle_alpha   90.00
_cell.angle_beta   90.00
_cell.angle_gamma   90.00
#
_symmetry.space_group_name_H-M   'P 1'
#
loop_
_entity.id
_entity.type
_entity.pdbx_description
1 polymer ?
#
loop_
_entity_poly.entity_id
_entity_poly.type
_entity_poly.pdbx_seq_one_letter_code
_entity_poly.pdbx_strand_id
1 'polypeptide(L)'
;MRHLQRVLLNTSEIELWPADLLRARGNADARVLAQADWLLRRKRDGRYLAAHLPQGLMPLIPRLACEPGLDQALDRLQTATGRIGQVHDATLAIDGLQHRLSQLGLAADDYVQRTGLQLMAEPAALQFAGRDRFGRPLWLSARAARAWRQMRAAALRADIVLDAISGYRSHDYQLGIFERKFARGLTLEQILTVNAAPGFSEHHSGDALDLGTPGEPPAEESFEATPAFAWLCSNAHAFGYRLSYPRNNPHGIVYEPWHWCWSAG
;
A
#
# COMPACT_ATOMS: atom_id res chain seq x y z
N MET A 1 22.60 5.53 17.61
CA MET A 1 22.02 5.36 16.26
C MET A 1 20.67 6.06 16.26
N ARG A 2 20.47 7.10 15.45
CA ARG A 2 19.15 7.74 15.35
C ARG A 2 18.19 6.69 14.79
N HIS A 3 17.19 6.28 15.57
CA HIS A 3 16.06 5.51 15.06
C HIS A 3 15.33 6.41 14.07
N LEU A 4 15.75 6.39 12.80
CA LEU A 4 14.93 6.89 11.71
C LEU A 4 13.64 6.09 11.80
N GLN A 5 12.51 6.78 11.98
CA GLN A 5 11.22 6.12 11.82
C GLN A 5 11.24 5.46 10.45
N ARG A 6 10.98 4.14 10.40
CA ARG A 6 10.88 3.40 9.14
C ARG A 6 9.66 3.90 8.39
N VAL A 7 9.88 4.86 7.52
CA VAL A 7 8.88 5.54 6.71
C VAL A 7 9.17 5.20 5.26
N LEU A 8 8.13 4.94 4.47
CA LEU A 8 8.21 4.91 3.02
C LEU A 8 7.90 6.32 2.53
N LEU A 9 8.84 6.97 1.85
CA LEU A 9 8.57 8.24 1.19
C LEU A 9 8.04 7.95 -0.20
N ASN A 10 6.94 8.61 -0.54
CA ASN A 10 6.17 8.31 -1.73
C ASN A 10 6.17 9.50 -2.69
N THR A 11 6.32 9.23 -3.98
CA THR A 11 6.17 10.18 -5.08
C THR A 11 5.41 9.54 -6.22
N SER A 12 5.06 10.25 -7.29
CA SER A 12 4.16 9.71 -8.32
C SER A 12 4.73 8.46 -9.03
N GLU A 13 6.04 8.41 -9.27
CA GLU A 13 6.69 7.34 -10.06
C GLU A 13 7.73 6.52 -9.26
N ILE A 14 8.29 7.09 -8.19
CA ILE A 14 9.40 6.51 -7.43
C ILE A 14 9.08 6.49 -5.94
N GLU A 15 9.27 5.34 -5.32
CA GLU A 15 9.22 5.17 -3.88
C GLU A 15 10.64 5.21 -3.31
N LEU A 16 10.82 5.85 -2.16
CA LEU A 16 12.06 5.76 -1.38
C LEU A 16 11.82 4.89 -0.17
N TRP A 17 12.47 3.73 -0.17
CA TRP A 17 12.35 2.70 0.85
C TRP A 17 13.53 2.77 1.83
N PRO A 18 13.34 2.54 3.13
CA PRO A 18 14.44 2.25 4.03
C PRO A 18 15.19 1.01 3.54
N ALA A 19 16.49 1.14 3.28
CA ALA A 19 17.25 0.09 2.61
C ALA A 19 17.35 -1.19 3.44
N ASP A 20 17.33 -1.08 4.78
CA ASP A 20 17.36 -2.18 5.74
C ASP A 20 16.13 -3.11 5.66
N LEU A 21 15.04 -2.65 5.03
CA LEU A 21 13.83 -3.45 4.83
C LEU A 21 13.84 -4.29 3.56
N LEU A 22 14.75 -4.01 2.63
CA LEU A 22 14.78 -4.60 1.30
C LEU A 22 15.79 -5.75 1.19
N ARG A 23 15.47 -6.68 0.29
CA ARG A 23 16.36 -7.80 -0.05
C ARG A 23 17.15 -7.45 -1.29
N ALA A 24 18.44 -7.82 -1.28
CA ALA A 24 19.31 -7.72 -2.43
C ALA A 24 18.86 -8.69 -3.54
N ARG A 25 19.02 -8.28 -4.81
CA ARG A 25 18.77 -9.16 -5.98
C ARG A 25 20.03 -9.87 -6.48
N GLY A 26 21.18 -9.52 -5.93
CA GLY A 26 22.47 -10.12 -6.20
C GLY A 26 23.56 -9.57 -5.27
N ASN A 27 24.78 -10.08 -5.41
CA ASN A 27 25.89 -9.73 -4.50
C ASN A 27 26.28 -8.24 -4.56
N ALA A 28 26.22 -7.62 -5.75
CA ALA A 28 26.50 -6.19 -5.92
C ALA A 28 25.48 -5.34 -5.15
N ASP A 29 24.19 -5.62 -5.33
CA ASP A 29 23.10 -4.96 -4.59
C ASP A 29 23.24 -5.15 -3.09
N ALA A 30 23.67 -6.33 -2.63
CA ALA A 30 23.80 -6.62 -1.21
C ALA A 30 24.79 -5.68 -0.51
N ARG A 31 25.94 -5.42 -1.14
CA ARG A 31 26.95 -4.51 -0.60
C ARG A 31 26.48 -3.06 -0.58
N VAL A 32 25.73 -2.64 -1.60
CA VAL A 32 25.18 -1.29 -1.69
C VAL A 32 24.08 -1.10 -0.66
N LEU A 33 23.12 -2.02 -0.57
CA LEU A 33 22.02 -1.95 0.40
C LEU A 33 22.51 -1.97 1.85
N ALA A 34 23.57 -2.71 2.16
CA ALA A 34 24.14 -2.75 3.51
C ALA A 34 24.70 -1.39 3.98
N GLN A 35 24.99 -0.47 3.06
CA GLN A 35 25.55 0.86 3.34
C GLN A 35 24.54 1.99 3.09
N ALA A 36 23.37 1.67 2.52
CA ALA A 36 22.39 2.66 2.14
C ALA A 36 21.43 2.96 3.29
N ASP A 37 21.01 4.22 3.36
CA ASP A 37 19.88 4.62 4.20
C ASP A 37 18.56 4.39 3.45
N TRP A 38 18.55 4.75 2.16
CA TRP A 38 17.37 4.70 1.30
C TRP A 38 17.67 4.00 -0.02
N LEU A 39 16.65 3.35 -0.57
CA LEU A 39 16.64 2.84 -1.93
C LEU A 39 15.50 3.47 -2.73
N LEU A 40 15.83 4.03 -3.88
CA LEU A 40 14.86 4.50 -4.87
C LEU A 40 14.38 3.29 -5.67
N ARG A 41 13.08 3.05 -5.63
CA ARG A 41 12.40 1.93 -6.29
C ARG A 41 11.30 2.48 -7.19
N ARG A 42 11.33 2.11 -8.47
CA ARG A 42 10.29 2.48 -9.42
C ARG A 42 8.98 1.79 -9.06
N LYS A 43 7.85 2.51 -9.07
CA LYS A 43 6.55 1.96 -8.69
C LYS A 43 6.02 0.90 -9.65
N ARG A 44 5.95 1.24 -10.95
CA ARG A 44 5.34 0.38 -11.99
C ARG A 44 5.88 -1.04 -12.08
N ASP A 45 7.17 -1.26 -11.82
CA ASP A 45 7.84 -2.57 -11.99
C ASP A 45 8.68 -3.00 -10.78
N GLY A 46 8.79 -2.15 -9.76
CA GLY A 46 9.58 -2.41 -8.57
C GLY A 46 11.09 -2.45 -8.80
N ARG A 47 11.61 -1.96 -9.93
CA ARG A 47 13.04 -1.95 -10.22
C ARG A 47 13.77 -1.02 -9.26
N TYR A 48 14.92 -1.47 -8.77
CA TYR A 48 15.83 -0.65 -7.98
C TYR A 48 16.57 0.32 -8.91
N LEU A 49 16.49 1.61 -8.63
CA LEU A 49 16.98 2.68 -9.49
C LEU A 49 18.31 3.24 -8.98
N ALA A 50 18.37 3.52 -7.69
CA ALA A 50 19.53 4.10 -7.03
C ALA A 50 19.48 3.82 -5.52
N ALA A 51 20.63 3.87 -4.87
CA ALA A 51 20.75 3.82 -3.42
C ALA A 51 21.31 5.15 -2.91
N HIS A 52 20.76 5.67 -1.82
CA HIS A 52 21.29 6.81 -1.11
C HIS A 52 22.28 6.33 -0.04
N LEU A 53 23.56 6.61 -0.27
CA LEU A 53 24.66 6.31 0.64
C LEU A 53 25.10 7.57 1.39
N PRO A 54 25.88 7.46 2.48
CA PRO A 54 26.45 8.61 3.17
C PRO A 54 27.29 9.52 2.26
N GLN A 55 27.90 8.97 1.20
CA GLN A 55 28.74 9.69 0.24
C GLN A 55 27.93 10.28 -0.93
N GLY A 56 26.63 10.00 -1.02
CA GLY A 56 25.75 10.49 -2.08
C GLY A 56 24.93 9.40 -2.75
N LEU A 57 24.30 9.75 -3.87
CA LEU A 57 23.43 8.86 -4.64
C LEU A 57 24.25 7.92 -5.53
N MET A 58 24.09 6.61 -5.36
CA MET A 58 24.69 5.59 -6.20
C MET A 58 23.65 5.02 -7.19
N PRO A 59 23.80 5.25 -8.50
CA PRO A 59 22.92 4.66 -9.50
C PRO A 59 23.05 3.14 -9.57
N LEU A 60 21.92 2.45 -9.74
CA LEU A 60 21.82 1.00 -9.98
C LEU A 60 21.35 0.68 -11.41
N ILE A 61 21.03 1.72 -12.19
CA ILE A 61 20.64 1.63 -13.59
C ILE A 61 21.44 2.62 -14.45
N PRO A 62 21.65 2.32 -15.74
CA PRO A 62 22.17 3.32 -16.67
C PRO A 62 21.12 4.42 -16.87
N ARG A 63 21.59 5.64 -17.19
CA ARG A 63 20.75 6.81 -17.49
C ARG A 63 19.73 7.15 -16.41
N LEU A 64 20.11 7.01 -15.13
CA LEU A 64 19.27 7.37 -13.98
C LEU A 64 18.69 8.79 -14.13
N ALA A 65 19.48 9.76 -14.60
CA ALA A 65 19.03 11.15 -14.79
C ALA A 65 17.84 11.31 -15.78
N CYS A 66 17.55 10.30 -16.60
CA CYS A 66 16.39 10.30 -17.50
C CYS A 66 15.16 9.61 -16.89
N GLU A 67 15.25 9.14 -15.65
CA GLU A 67 14.17 8.42 -14.98
C GLU A 67 13.02 9.38 -14.61
N PRO A 68 11.78 9.11 -15.06
CA PRO A 68 10.62 9.90 -14.66
C PRO A 68 10.45 9.98 -13.14
N GLY A 69 10.22 11.18 -12.64
CA GLY A 69 10.01 11.42 -11.21
C GLY A 69 11.27 11.38 -10.34
N LEU A 70 12.47 11.29 -10.93
CA LEU A 70 13.73 11.32 -10.15
C LEU A 70 13.86 12.62 -9.35
N ASP A 71 13.67 13.78 -9.97
CA ASP A 71 13.81 15.07 -9.29
C ASP A 71 12.84 15.17 -8.11
N GLN A 72 11.57 14.80 -8.33
CA GLN A 72 10.57 14.74 -7.26
C GLN A 72 10.98 13.80 -6.12
N ALA A 73 11.59 12.66 -6.42
CA ALA A 73 12.10 11.72 -5.42
C ALA A 73 13.28 12.30 -4.62
N LEU A 74 14.20 12.99 -5.27
CA LEU A 74 15.35 13.61 -4.63
C LEU A 74 14.94 14.79 -3.75
N ASP A 75 14.04 15.66 -4.23
CA ASP A 75 13.47 16.76 -3.43
C ASP A 75 12.77 16.24 -2.18
N ARG A 76 12.00 15.15 -2.32
CA ARG A 76 11.34 14.50 -1.20
C ARG A 76 12.35 13.95 -0.19
N LEU A 77 13.42 13.32 -0.66
CA LEU A 77 14.49 12.78 0.19
C LEU A 77 15.18 13.87 1.00
N GLN A 78 15.53 14.98 0.36
CA GLN A 78 16.16 16.14 1.01
C GLN A 78 15.24 16.78 2.06
N THR A 79 13.95 16.89 1.75
CA THR A 79 12.97 17.45 2.70
C THR A 79 12.80 16.54 3.93
N ALA A 80 12.74 15.23 3.72
CA ALA A 80 12.57 14.26 4.80
C ALA A 80 13.78 14.18 5.75
N THR A 81 15.00 14.33 5.24
CA THR A 81 16.22 14.37 6.06
C THR A 81 16.36 15.67 6.86
N GLY A 82 15.71 16.76 6.41
CA GLY A 82 15.70 18.07 7.09
C GLY A 82 14.56 18.32 8.09
N ARG A 83 13.37 17.71 7.91
CA ARG A 83 12.17 17.97 8.74
C ARG A 83 11.28 16.72 8.91
N ILE A 84 11.61 15.87 9.87
CA ILE A 84 10.96 14.55 10.08
C ILE A 84 9.47 14.65 10.54
N GLY A 85 8.99 15.81 11.00
CA GLY A 85 7.66 15.93 11.63
C GLY A 85 6.46 16.30 10.76
N GLN A 86 6.64 16.92 9.58
CA GLN A 86 5.54 17.53 8.81
C GLN A 86 5.09 16.75 7.57
N VAL A 87 5.72 15.61 7.24
CA VAL A 87 5.49 14.91 5.97
C VAL A 87 4.32 13.90 6.04
N HIS A 88 3.82 13.58 7.24
CA HIS A 88 2.96 12.43 7.46
C HIS A 88 1.54 12.52 6.90
N ASP A 89 1.00 13.72 6.71
CA ASP A 89 -0.41 13.90 6.31
C ASP A 89 -0.57 14.46 4.88
N ALA A 90 0.53 14.66 4.14
CA ALA A 90 0.47 15.12 2.76
C ALA A 90 0.04 13.97 1.83
N THR A 91 -0.77 14.29 0.81
CA THR A 91 -1.14 13.35 -0.27
C THR A 91 -0.45 13.74 -1.58
N LEU A 92 -0.31 12.77 -2.48
CA LEU A 92 0.17 12.99 -3.84
C LEU A 92 -0.94 13.60 -4.70
N ALA A 93 -0.53 14.34 -5.74
CA ALA A 93 -1.46 14.78 -6.78
C ALA A 93 -2.01 13.55 -7.51
N ILE A 94 -3.29 13.62 -7.90
CA ILE A 94 -3.99 12.55 -8.63
C ILE A 94 -3.84 12.73 -10.16
N ASP A 95 -2.94 13.63 -10.58
CA ASP A 95 -2.71 13.95 -11.98
C ASP A 95 -2.31 12.70 -12.77
N GLY A 96 -2.90 12.55 -13.96
CA GLY A 96 -2.66 11.38 -14.82
C GLY A 96 -3.49 10.14 -14.47
N LEU A 97 -4.16 10.09 -13.30
CA LEU A 97 -5.06 8.98 -12.99
C LEU A 97 -6.28 8.96 -13.92
N GLN A 98 -6.85 10.12 -14.23
CA GLN A 98 -7.94 10.23 -15.21
C GLN A 98 -7.52 9.67 -16.57
N HIS A 99 -6.30 9.98 -17.03
CA HIS A 99 -5.78 9.43 -18.29
C HIS A 99 -5.66 7.90 -18.24
N ARG A 100 -5.12 7.35 -17.15
CA ARG A 100 -5.02 5.90 -16.94
C ARG A 100 -6.39 5.21 -16.90
N LEU A 101 -7.38 5.84 -16.25
CA LEU A 101 -8.75 5.35 -16.23
C LEU A 101 -9.37 5.37 -17.63
N SER A 102 -9.17 6.45 -18.40
CA SER A 102 -9.65 6.52 -19.79
C SER A 102 -9.03 5.44 -20.68
N GLN A 103 -7.74 5.12 -20.49
CA GLN A 103 -7.08 4.00 -21.20
C GLN A 103 -7.70 2.63 -20.88
N LEU A 104 -8.28 2.48 -19.69
CA LEU A 104 -9.05 1.30 -19.30
C LEU A 104 -10.50 1.33 -19.79
N GLY A 105 -10.93 2.38 -20.50
CA GLY A 105 -12.34 2.57 -20.88
C GLY A 105 -13.24 2.97 -19.71
N LEU A 106 -12.68 3.56 -18.65
CA LEU A 106 -13.41 4.02 -17.48
C LEU A 106 -13.52 5.54 -17.44
N ALA A 107 -14.76 6.04 -17.42
CA ALA A 107 -15.08 7.39 -17.00
C ALA A 107 -15.16 7.43 -15.48
N ALA A 108 -14.35 8.29 -14.85
CA ALA A 108 -14.28 8.39 -13.39
C ALA A 108 -15.62 8.78 -12.78
N ASP A 109 -16.32 9.75 -13.37
CA ASP A 109 -17.60 10.25 -12.85
C ASP A 109 -18.69 9.17 -12.90
N ASP A 110 -18.80 8.44 -14.02
CA ASP A 110 -19.74 7.32 -14.15
C ASP A 110 -19.44 6.22 -13.12
N TYR A 111 -18.15 5.95 -12.87
CA TYR A 111 -17.73 4.97 -11.88
C TYR A 111 -18.10 5.40 -10.45
N VAL A 112 -17.90 6.68 -10.10
CA VAL A 112 -18.35 7.26 -8.83
C VAL A 112 -19.86 7.13 -8.68
N GLN A 113 -20.64 7.52 -9.68
CA GLN A 113 -22.10 7.46 -9.60
C GLN A 113 -22.62 6.03 -9.45
N ARG A 114 -22.00 5.07 -10.13
CA ARG A 114 -22.41 3.66 -10.07
C ARG A 114 -22.03 2.96 -8.77
N THR A 115 -20.87 3.28 -8.21
CA THR A 115 -20.30 2.51 -7.08
C THR A 115 -20.30 3.28 -5.75
N GLY A 116 -20.45 4.60 -5.78
CA GLY A 116 -20.22 5.46 -4.62
C GLY A 116 -18.76 5.52 -4.13
N LEU A 117 -17.84 4.79 -4.75
CA LEU A 117 -16.42 4.83 -4.41
C LEU A 117 -15.84 6.20 -4.77
N GLN A 118 -14.93 6.68 -3.92
CA GLN A 118 -14.30 7.98 -4.09
C GLN A 118 -12.89 7.83 -4.65
N LEU A 119 -12.46 8.86 -5.38
CA LEU A 119 -11.09 8.96 -5.86
C LEU A 119 -10.15 9.14 -4.65
N MET A 120 -9.12 8.31 -4.58
CA MET A 120 -8.18 8.29 -3.46
C MET A 120 -6.77 8.64 -3.92
N ALA A 121 -6.26 9.76 -3.42
CA ALA A 121 -4.85 10.09 -3.51
C ALA A 121 -4.01 9.14 -2.63
N GLU A 122 -2.79 8.87 -3.08
CA GLU A 122 -1.83 8.15 -2.25
C GLU A 122 -1.21 9.09 -1.21
N PRO A 123 -0.90 8.62 0.01
CA PRO A 123 -0.09 9.38 0.95
C PRO A 123 1.31 9.62 0.41
N ALA A 124 1.85 10.79 0.70
CA ALA A 124 3.24 11.14 0.42
C ALA A 124 4.23 10.46 1.36
N ALA A 125 3.76 9.94 2.49
CA ALA A 125 4.56 9.14 3.40
C ALA A 125 3.70 8.08 4.09
N LEU A 126 4.26 6.88 4.25
CA LEU A 126 3.63 5.76 4.95
C LEU A 126 4.54 5.25 6.07
N GLN A 127 3.94 4.73 7.13
CA GLN A 127 4.65 4.18 8.28
C GLN A 127 4.79 2.67 8.15
N PHE A 128 5.96 2.15 8.52
CA PHE A 128 6.21 0.72 8.60
C PHE A 128 5.35 0.10 9.71
N ALA A 129 4.44 -0.77 9.34
CA ALA A 129 3.44 -1.37 10.21
C ALA A 129 3.77 -2.84 10.56
N GLY A 130 4.99 -3.30 10.25
CA GLY A 130 5.45 -4.67 10.46
C GLY A 130 5.67 -5.39 9.13
N ARG A 131 5.57 -6.72 9.15
CA ARG A 131 5.60 -7.53 7.93
C ARG A 131 4.28 -8.26 7.78
N ASP A 132 3.85 -8.41 6.54
CA ASP A 132 2.69 -9.24 6.20
C ASP A 132 3.03 -10.74 6.34
N ARG A 133 2.02 -11.60 6.14
CA ARG A 133 2.15 -13.07 6.21
C ARG A 133 3.19 -13.65 5.25
N PHE A 134 3.58 -12.91 4.21
CA PHE A 134 4.58 -13.31 3.23
C PHE A 134 5.97 -12.72 3.53
N GLY A 135 6.12 -12.04 4.67
CA GLY A 135 7.37 -11.40 5.09
C GLY A 135 7.69 -10.10 4.37
N ARG A 136 6.75 -9.53 3.59
CA ARG A 136 6.94 -8.25 2.90
C ARG A 136 6.67 -7.10 3.87
N PRO A 137 7.37 -5.95 3.77
CA PRO A 137 7.05 -4.78 4.58
C PRO A 137 5.59 -4.34 4.39
N LEU A 138 4.90 -4.13 5.50
CA LEU A 138 3.55 -3.60 5.55
C LEU A 138 3.61 -2.09 5.73
N TRP A 139 2.93 -1.35 4.85
CA TRP A 139 2.88 0.11 4.88
C TRP A 139 1.44 0.57 5.11
N LEU A 140 1.27 1.53 6.02
CA LEU A 140 -0.02 2.14 6.35
C LEU A 140 0.16 3.64 6.60
N SER A 141 -0.93 4.41 6.58
CA SER A 141 -0.91 5.79 7.09
C SER A 141 -0.45 5.80 8.55
N ALA A 142 0.01 6.94 9.05
CA ALA A 142 0.50 7.00 10.43
C ALA A 142 -0.58 6.68 11.47
N ARG A 143 -1.84 7.06 11.19
CA ARG A 143 -2.98 6.81 12.09
C ARG A 143 -3.42 5.35 12.01
N ALA A 144 -3.61 4.81 10.81
CA ALA A 144 -3.92 3.40 10.63
C ALA A 144 -2.82 2.49 11.19
N ALA A 145 -1.53 2.81 11.00
CA ALA A 145 -0.44 2.03 11.59
C ALA A 145 -0.49 1.97 13.12
N ARG A 146 -0.87 3.06 13.80
CA ARG A 146 -1.04 3.06 15.26
C ARG A 146 -2.25 2.23 15.68
N ALA A 147 -3.39 2.43 15.02
CA ALA A 147 -4.61 1.69 15.27
C ALA A 147 -4.41 0.17 15.07
N TRP A 148 -3.75 -0.22 13.97
CA TRP A 148 -3.41 -1.61 13.65
C TRP A 148 -2.60 -2.27 14.78
N ARG A 149 -1.54 -1.61 15.27
CA ARG A 149 -0.72 -2.15 16.36
C ARG A 149 -1.53 -2.35 17.64
N GLN A 150 -2.44 -1.44 17.95
CA GLN A 150 -3.31 -1.55 19.12
C GLN A 150 -4.33 -2.68 18.96
N MET A 151 -4.99 -2.76 17.79
CA MET A 151 -5.96 -3.81 17.46
C MET A 151 -5.32 -5.19 17.51
N ARG A 152 -4.17 -5.37 16.85
CA ARG A 152 -3.42 -6.63 16.85
C ARG A 152 -2.98 -7.05 18.25
N ALA A 153 -2.52 -6.11 19.08
CA ALA A 153 -2.15 -6.41 20.46
C ALA A 153 -3.36 -6.77 21.34
N ALA A 154 -4.52 -6.17 21.10
CA ALA A 154 -5.76 -6.51 21.80
C ALA A 154 -6.29 -7.89 21.40
N ALA A 155 -6.27 -8.22 20.11
CA ALA A 155 -6.61 -9.53 19.60
C ALA A 155 -5.72 -10.60 20.26
N LEU A 156 -4.41 -10.36 20.30
CA LEU A 156 -3.46 -11.31 20.90
C LEU A 156 -3.71 -11.54 22.40
N ARG A 157 -4.14 -10.52 23.16
CA ARG A 157 -4.54 -10.68 24.57
C ARG A 157 -5.82 -11.51 24.76
N ALA A 158 -6.60 -11.68 23.70
CA ALA A 158 -7.77 -12.54 23.66
C ALA A 158 -7.48 -13.89 22.98
N ASP A 159 -6.20 -14.26 22.86
CA ASP A 159 -5.73 -15.48 22.19
C ASP A 159 -6.12 -15.56 20.70
N ILE A 160 -6.37 -14.42 20.06
CA ILE A 160 -6.65 -14.28 18.62
C ILE A 160 -5.42 -13.74 17.90
N VAL A 161 -4.91 -14.50 16.94
CA VAL A 161 -3.81 -14.06 16.08
C VAL A 161 -4.37 -13.45 14.79
N LEU A 162 -4.01 -12.19 14.54
CA LEU A 162 -4.30 -11.51 13.29
C LEU A 162 -3.02 -11.34 12.47
N ASP A 163 -3.09 -11.78 11.21
CA ASP A 163 -2.06 -11.60 10.20
C ASP A 163 -2.50 -10.57 9.17
N ALA A 164 -1.59 -9.65 8.80
CA ALA A 164 -1.81 -8.80 7.64
C ALA A 164 -1.45 -9.58 6.37
N ILE A 165 -2.30 -9.50 5.36
CA ILE A 165 -2.09 -10.06 4.02
C ILE A 165 -1.57 -8.97 3.09
N SER A 166 -2.18 -7.78 3.16
CA SER A 166 -1.83 -6.62 2.35
C SER A 166 -2.21 -5.31 3.08
N GLY A 167 -1.54 -4.21 2.72
CA GLY A 167 -1.77 -2.87 3.26
C GLY A 167 -1.79 -1.85 2.12
N TYR A 168 -1.05 -0.76 2.24
CA TYR A 168 -0.94 0.22 1.15
C TYR A 168 -0.59 -0.40 -0.21
N ARG A 169 -1.26 0.11 -1.24
CA ARG A 169 -1.08 -0.27 -2.65
C ARG A 169 -1.09 0.98 -3.51
N SER A 170 -0.07 1.19 -4.33
CA SER A 170 -0.05 2.32 -5.27
C SER A 170 -1.06 2.16 -6.42
N HIS A 171 -1.40 3.25 -7.09
CA HIS A 171 -2.16 3.27 -8.34
C HIS A 171 -1.48 2.42 -9.41
N ASP A 172 -0.16 2.53 -9.55
CA ASP A 172 0.66 1.70 -10.45
C ASP A 172 0.53 0.20 -10.14
N TYR A 173 0.59 -0.18 -8.85
CA TYR A 173 0.43 -1.57 -8.47
C TYR A 173 -0.97 -2.09 -8.83
N GLN A 174 -2.01 -1.29 -8.57
CA GLN A 174 -3.39 -1.63 -8.91
C GLN A 174 -3.58 -1.77 -10.43
N LEU A 175 -2.99 -0.89 -11.23
CA LEU A 175 -2.98 -1.02 -12.69
C LEU A 175 -2.30 -2.33 -13.14
N GLY A 176 -1.16 -2.68 -12.52
CA GLY A 176 -0.52 -3.97 -12.79
C GLY A 176 -1.38 -5.19 -12.44
N ILE A 177 -2.29 -5.11 -11.45
CA ILE A 177 -3.28 -6.17 -11.20
C ILE A 177 -4.23 -6.30 -12.40
N PHE A 178 -4.73 -5.17 -12.91
CA PHE A 178 -5.63 -5.15 -14.06
C PHE A 178 -4.95 -5.73 -15.30
N GLU A 179 -3.73 -5.29 -15.62
CA GLU A 179 -2.94 -5.82 -16.74
C GLU A 179 -2.77 -7.34 -16.67
N ARG A 180 -2.44 -7.88 -15.49
CA ARG A 180 -2.31 -9.33 -15.30
C ARG A 180 -3.64 -10.06 -15.47
N LYS A 181 -4.77 -9.46 -15.10
CA LYS A 181 -6.09 -10.06 -15.27
C LYS A 181 -6.57 -10.02 -16.72
N PHE A 182 -6.31 -8.92 -17.44
CA PHE A 182 -6.53 -8.87 -18.88
C PHE A 182 -5.69 -9.92 -19.63
N ALA A 183 -4.42 -10.07 -19.25
CA ALA A 183 -3.55 -11.11 -19.82
C ALA A 183 -4.06 -12.55 -19.54
N ARG A 184 -4.91 -12.73 -18.51
CA ARG A 184 -5.61 -13.98 -18.20
C ARG A 184 -6.97 -14.11 -18.88
N GLY A 185 -7.36 -13.15 -19.71
CA GLY A 185 -8.60 -13.15 -20.49
C GLY A 185 -9.83 -12.63 -19.76
N LEU A 186 -9.68 -11.98 -18.60
CA LEU A 186 -10.81 -11.38 -17.89
C LEU A 186 -11.23 -10.07 -18.57
N THR A 187 -12.53 -9.82 -18.64
CA THR A 187 -13.08 -8.52 -19.08
C THR A 187 -12.93 -7.46 -17.99
N LEU A 188 -13.02 -6.19 -18.36
CA LEU A 188 -12.99 -5.09 -17.39
C LEU A 188 -14.10 -5.24 -16.34
N GLU A 189 -15.31 -5.60 -16.76
CA GLU A 189 -16.46 -5.81 -15.87
C GLU A 189 -16.18 -6.92 -14.85
N GLN A 190 -15.62 -8.06 -15.29
CA GLN A 190 -15.22 -9.16 -14.40
C GLN A 190 -14.11 -8.78 -13.42
N ILE A 191 -13.21 -7.87 -13.82
CA ILE A 191 -12.18 -7.37 -12.92
C ILE A 191 -12.80 -6.46 -11.85
N LEU A 192 -13.73 -5.59 -12.27
CA LEU A 192 -14.34 -4.58 -11.40
C LEU A 192 -15.28 -5.16 -10.34
N THR A 193 -15.75 -6.41 -10.48
CA THR A 193 -16.51 -7.09 -9.42
C THR A 193 -15.63 -7.47 -8.23
N VAL A 194 -14.34 -7.74 -8.46
CA VAL A 194 -13.41 -8.25 -7.44
C VAL A 194 -12.27 -7.29 -7.12
N ASN A 195 -12.15 -6.18 -7.85
CA ASN A 195 -11.14 -5.16 -7.60
C ASN A 195 -11.69 -3.78 -7.97
N ALA A 196 -11.60 -2.84 -7.03
CA ALA A 196 -11.80 -1.43 -7.33
C ALA A 196 -10.85 -0.95 -8.45
N ALA A 197 -11.33 -0.02 -9.28
CA ALA A 197 -10.52 0.62 -10.32
C ALA A 197 -9.27 1.31 -9.72
N PRO A 198 -8.16 1.45 -10.47
CA PRO A 198 -7.01 2.24 -10.04
C PRO A 198 -7.46 3.64 -9.57
N GLY A 199 -7.04 4.00 -8.36
CA GLY A 199 -7.42 5.26 -7.71
C GLY A 199 -8.77 5.25 -7.01
N PHE A 200 -9.50 4.14 -7.00
CA PHE A 200 -10.75 3.96 -6.23
C PHE A 200 -10.63 2.88 -5.15
N SER A 201 -9.46 2.25 -5.01
CA SER A 201 -9.19 1.28 -3.94
C SER A 201 -8.86 1.98 -2.62
N GLU A 202 -9.48 1.52 -1.53
CA GLU A 202 -9.15 2.00 -0.19
C GLU A 202 -7.68 1.76 0.19
N HIS A 203 -7.01 0.77 -0.41
CA HIS A 203 -5.57 0.55 -0.17
C HIS A 203 -4.69 1.73 -0.64
N HIS A 204 -5.18 2.59 -1.53
CA HIS A 204 -4.42 3.77 -1.95
C HIS A 204 -4.19 4.76 -0.81
N SER A 205 -5.17 4.90 0.09
CA SER A 205 -5.07 5.77 1.27
C SER A 205 -4.02 5.33 2.28
N GLY A 206 -3.59 4.07 2.24
CA GLY A 206 -2.81 3.45 3.30
C GLY A 206 -3.61 3.17 4.59
N ASP A 207 -4.93 3.34 4.59
CA ASP A 207 -5.80 3.07 5.74
C ASP A 207 -6.44 1.68 5.71
N ALA A 208 -6.41 1.00 4.56
CA ALA A 208 -6.96 -0.35 4.40
C ALA A 208 -5.95 -1.46 4.65
N LEU A 209 -6.46 -2.57 5.19
CA LEU A 209 -5.75 -3.81 5.46
C LEU A 209 -6.58 -4.99 4.96
N ASP A 210 -5.91 -5.92 4.29
CA ASP A 210 -6.41 -7.28 4.16
C ASP A 210 -5.90 -8.09 5.35
N LEU A 211 -6.80 -8.70 6.11
CA LEU A 211 -6.52 -9.45 7.33
C LEU A 211 -6.83 -10.94 7.15
N GLY A 212 -6.07 -11.77 7.85
CA GLY A 212 -6.30 -13.20 7.96
C GLY A 212 -5.87 -13.72 9.32
N THR A 213 -5.81 -15.03 9.43
CA THR A 213 -5.34 -15.76 10.61
C THR A 213 -4.45 -16.93 10.17
N PRO A 214 -3.51 -17.40 10.99
CA PRO A 214 -2.73 -18.60 10.69
C PRO A 214 -3.63 -19.80 10.37
N GLY A 215 -3.21 -20.62 9.41
CA GLY A 215 -3.96 -21.80 8.96
C GLY A 215 -4.96 -21.53 7.83
N GLU A 216 -5.33 -20.28 7.57
CA GLU A 216 -6.33 -19.94 6.55
C GLU A 216 -5.70 -19.45 5.23
N PRO A 217 -6.37 -19.75 4.09
CA PRO A 217 -6.05 -19.11 2.81
C PRO A 217 -6.13 -17.57 2.89
N PRO A 218 -5.25 -16.85 2.17
CA PRO A 218 -5.27 -15.39 2.16
C PRO A 218 -6.41 -14.85 1.29
N ALA A 219 -7.19 -13.92 1.84
CA ALA A 219 -8.19 -13.16 1.11
C ALA A 219 -9.24 -14.06 0.43
N GLU A 220 -9.74 -15.03 1.20
CA GLU A 220 -10.83 -15.92 0.80
C GLU A 220 -12.02 -15.78 1.76
N GLU A 221 -13.22 -16.10 1.25
CA GLU A 221 -14.45 -15.99 2.03
C GLU A 221 -14.44 -16.89 3.28
N SER A 222 -13.68 -18.00 3.27
CA SER A 222 -13.56 -18.92 4.42
C SER A 222 -13.10 -18.24 5.71
N PHE A 223 -12.41 -17.10 5.61
CA PHE A 223 -11.99 -16.31 6.77
C PHE A 223 -13.18 -15.94 7.67
N GLU A 224 -14.39 -15.78 7.11
CA GLU A 224 -15.59 -15.44 7.88
C GLU A 224 -15.96 -16.48 8.96
N ALA A 225 -15.59 -17.74 8.76
CA ALA A 225 -15.90 -18.84 9.66
C ALA A 225 -14.92 -18.92 10.86
N THR A 226 -13.94 -18.03 10.92
CA THR A 226 -12.87 -18.08 11.92
C THR A 226 -13.21 -17.34 13.21
N PRO A 227 -12.63 -17.74 14.35
CA PRO A 227 -12.69 -16.94 15.58
C PRO A 227 -12.10 -15.54 15.41
N ALA A 228 -11.10 -15.38 14.52
CA ALA A 228 -10.48 -14.10 14.22
C ALA A 228 -11.48 -13.11 13.57
N PHE A 229 -12.26 -13.56 12.59
CA PHE A 229 -13.30 -12.73 11.98
C PHE A 229 -14.39 -12.37 12.98
N ALA A 230 -14.87 -13.33 13.77
CA ALA A 230 -15.86 -13.07 14.82
C ALA A 230 -15.36 -12.02 15.85
N TRP A 231 -14.08 -12.09 16.22
CA TRP A 231 -13.45 -11.11 17.08
C TRP A 231 -13.39 -9.72 16.42
N LEU A 232 -13.01 -9.64 15.14
CA LEU A 232 -12.96 -8.38 14.40
C LEU A 232 -14.35 -7.71 14.32
N CYS A 233 -15.40 -8.47 14.00
CA CYS A 233 -16.77 -7.94 13.98
C CYS A 233 -17.19 -7.30 15.30
N SER A 234 -16.71 -7.83 16.42
CA SER A 234 -17.08 -7.35 17.76
C SER A 234 -16.18 -6.21 18.27
N ASN A 235 -14.92 -6.11 17.79
CA ASN A 235 -13.91 -5.26 18.41
C ASN A 235 -13.25 -4.23 17.47
N ALA A 236 -13.21 -4.46 16.16
CA ALA A 236 -12.43 -3.65 15.23
C ALA A 236 -12.83 -2.16 15.25
N HIS A 237 -14.13 -1.87 15.43
CA HIS A 237 -14.65 -0.51 15.52
C HIS A 237 -14.04 0.29 16.68
N ALA A 238 -13.70 -0.35 17.81
CA ALA A 238 -13.04 0.32 18.93
C ALA A 238 -11.64 0.85 18.59
N PHE A 239 -11.04 0.34 17.52
CA PHE A 239 -9.76 0.79 16.97
C PHE A 239 -9.93 1.64 15.70
N GLY A 240 -11.18 1.92 15.29
CA GLY A 240 -11.50 2.72 14.11
C GLY A 240 -11.50 1.96 12.79
N TYR A 241 -11.44 0.62 12.81
CA TYR A 241 -11.55 -0.22 11.62
C TYR A 241 -12.98 -0.67 11.39
N ARG A 242 -13.40 -0.70 10.12
CA ARG A 242 -14.69 -1.23 9.67
C ARG A 242 -14.51 -2.19 8.50
N LEU A 243 -15.41 -3.17 8.39
CA LEU A 243 -15.50 -4.04 7.22
C LEU A 243 -16.08 -3.23 6.05
N SER A 244 -15.32 -3.06 4.97
CA SER A 244 -15.73 -2.16 3.88
C SER A 244 -16.69 -2.81 2.89
N TYR A 245 -16.53 -4.11 2.64
CA TYR A 245 -17.33 -4.83 1.65
C TYR A 245 -18.10 -6.00 2.29
N PRO A 246 -19.10 -5.73 3.14
CA PRO A 246 -20.03 -6.76 3.59
C PRO A 246 -20.87 -7.29 2.41
N ARG A 247 -21.60 -8.39 2.65
CA ARG A 247 -22.62 -8.86 1.70
C ARG A 247 -23.61 -7.73 1.40
N ASN A 248 -23.98 -7.59 0.12
CA ASN A 248 -24.87 -6.53 -0.37
C ASN A 248 -24.36 -5.09 -0.17
N ASN A 249 -23.04 -4.89 -0.09
CA ASN A 249 -22.48 -3.54 -0.09
C ASN A 249 -22.89 -2.78 -1.38
N PRO A 250 -23.01 -1.44 -1.35
CA PRO A 250 -23.51 -0.66 -2.47
C PRO A 250 -22.47 -0.46 -3.58
N HIS A 251 -21.24 -0.94 -3.39
CA HIS A 251 -20.11 -0.63 -4.28
C HIS A 251 -20.02 -1.55 -5.49
N GLY A 252 -20.80 -2.64 -5.52
CA GLY A 252 -20.71 -3.66 -6.56
C GLY A 252 -19.43 -4.50 -6.48
N ILE A 253 -18.69 -4.39 -5.37
CA ILE A 253 -17.55 -5.25 -5.04
C ILE A 253 -18.09 -6.50 -4.34
N VAL A 254 -17.54 -7.67 -4.63
CA VAL A 254 -17.91 -8.92 -3.96
C VAL A 254 -17.69 -8.83 -2.44
N TYR A 255 -18.26 -9.78 -1.70
CA TYR A 255 -18.05 -9.85 -0.27
C TYR A 255 -16.56 -10.12 0.05
N GLU A 256 -15.96 -9.27 0.88
CA GLU A 256 -14.55 -9.40 1.27
C GLU A 256 -14.41 -9.40 2.81
N PRO A 257 -14.62 -10.55 3.51
CA PRO A 257 -14.50 -10.63 4.97
C PRO A 257 -13.12 -10.22 5.51
N TRP A 258 -12.10 -10.27 4.65
CA TRP A 258 -10.73 -9.92 4.98
C TRP A 258 -10.44 -8.42 4.87
N HIS A 259 -11.26 -7.59 4.21
CA HIS A 259 -10.93 -6.20 3.90
C HIS A 259 -11.46 -5.22 4.96
N TRP A 260 -10.55 -4.62 5.72
CA TRP A 260 -10.87 -3.69 6.82
C TRP A 260 -10.20 -2.34 6.61
N CYS A 261 -10.99 -1.27 6.66
CA CYS A 261 -10.51 0.09 6.44
C CYS A 261 -10.63 0.94 7.70
N TRP A 262 -9.56 1.67 8.02
CA TRP A 262 -9.54 2.62 9.11
C TRP A 262 -10.19 3.94 8.68
N SER A 263 -11.09 4.50 9.50
CA SER A 263 -11.74 5.79 9.21
C SER A 263 -12.07 6.63 10.44
N ALA A 264 -11.50 6.33 11.60
CA ALA A 264 -11.76 7.10 12.82
C ALA A 264 -11.00 8.45 12.83
N GLY A 265 -11.64 9.46 12.24
CA GLY A 265 -11.36 10.88 12.46
C GLY A 265 -12.17 11.41 13.63
#